data_AF-A0A809PQR2-F1
#
_entry.id   AF-A0A809PQR2-F1
#
_cell.length_a   1.000
_cell.length_b   1.000
_cell.length_c   1.000
_cell.angle_alpha   90.00
_cell.angle_beta   90.00
_cell.angle_gamma   90.00
#
_symmetry.space_group_name_H-M   'P 1'
#
loop_
_entity.id
_entity.type
_entity.pdbx_description
1 polymer ?
#
loop_
_entity_poly.entity_id
_entity_poly.type
_entity_poly.pdbx_seq_one_letter_code
_entity_poly.pdbx_strand_id
1 'polypeptide(L)'
;MPVDFDEVLFDSEEAGLPGGMLGSSYRLMDELILVAPALGIQLDNGQLSDAEVARIQEQAEKEAACYRELETWITLFEAARLSLEHKTAIVFC
;
A
#
# COMPACT_ATOMS: atom_id res chain seq x y z
N MET A 1 -2.04 -7.76 14.48
CA MET A 1 -2.71 -8.71 13.58
C MET A 1 -3.64 -7.91 12.69
N PRO A 2 -3.48 -7.94 11.35
CA PRO A 2 -4.39 -7.27 10.42
C PRO A 2 -5.78 -7.90 10.52
N VAL A 3 -6.80 -7.05 10.56
CA VAL A 3 -8.21 -7.42 10.63
C VAL A 3 -8.85 -7.00 9.31
N ASP A 4 -9.69 -7.86 8.77
CA ASP A 4 -10.43 -7.56 7.55
C ASP A 4 -11.70 -6.78 7.88
N PHE A 5 -11.54 -5.47 8.04
CA PHE A 5 -12.65 -4.55 8.22
C PHE A 5 -13.36 -4.27 6.90
N ASP A 6 -14.69 -4.26 6.93
CA ASP A 6 -15.47 -3.95 5.74
C ASP A 6 -15.46 -2.47 5.36
N GLU A 7 -15.21 -1.60 6.33
CA GLU A 7 -15.15 -0.15 6.18
C GLU A 7 -14.02 0.41 7.05
N VAL A 8 -13.59 1.63 6.74
CA VAL A 8 -12.66 2.36 7.62
C VAL A 8 -13.39 2.72 8.90
N LEU A 9 -12.85 2.30 10.04
CA LEU A 9 -13.35 2.69 11.34
C LEU A 9 -12.77 4.05 11.70
N PHE A 10 -13.66 4.96 12.08
CA PHE A 10 -13.28 6.27 12.59
C PHE A 10 -13.30 6.23 14.11
N ASP A 11 -12.22 6.71 14.71
CA ASP A 11 -12.17 6.82 16.16
C ASP A 11 -13.07 7.95 16.63
N SER A 12 -13.94 7.66 17.59
CA SER A 12 -14.54 8.70 18.41
C SER A 12 -13.45 9.25 19.33
N GLU A 13 -13.35 10.57 19.51
CA GLU A 13 -12.26 11.26 20.25
C GLU A 13 -11.90 10.68 21.64
N GLU A 14 -12.73 9.80 22.20
CA GLU A 14 -12.54 9.07 23.46
C GLU A 14 -11.53 7.92 23.42
N ALA A 15 -11.29 7.23 22.29
CA ALA A 15 -10.42 6.03 22.27
C ALA A 15 -8.93 6.34 22.01
N GLY A 16 -8.62 7.50 21.43
CA GLY A 16 -7.26 8.02 21.31
C GLY A 16 -6.40 7.31 20.25
N LEU A 17 -7.00 6.83 19.16
CA LEU A 17 -6.31 6.18 18.05
C LEU A 17 -5.42 7.20 17.30
N PRO A 18 -4.10 6.97 17.23
CA PRO A 18 -3.22 7.79 16.40
C PRO A 18 -3.66 7.77 14.93
N GLY A 19 -3.87 8.95 14.34
CA GLY A 19 -4.37 9.10 12.97
C GLY A 19 -5.91 9.02 12.83
N GLY A 20 -6.64 8.68 13.89
CA GLY A 20 -8.11 8.74 13.95
C GLY A 20 -8.86 7.75 13.04
N MET A 21 -8.15 6.92 12.28
CA MET A 21 -8.71 5.99 11.32
C MET A 21 -8.01 4.63 11.41
N LEU A 22 -8.80 3.55 11.32
CA LEU A 22 -8.30 2.18 11.26
C LEU A 22 -8.92 1.47 10.06
N GLY A 23 -8.06 0.90 9.20
CA GLY A 23 -8.47 0.19 7.99
C GLY A 23 -7.94 -1.25 7.91
N SER A 24 -8.34 -1.95 6.85
CA SER A 24 -7.93 -3.34 6.55
C SER A 24 -6.68 -3.37 5.68
N SER A 25 -5.60 -4.02 6.14
CA SER A 25 -4.43 -4.30 5.28
C SER A 25 -4.76 -5.28 4.14
N TYR A 26 -5.78 -6.14 4.31
CA TYR A 26 -6.23 -7.05 3.24
C TYR A 26 -6.86 -6.24 2.10
N ARG A 27 -7.78 -5.33 2.42
CA ARG A 27 -8.43 -4.48 1.42
C ARG A 27 -7.48 -3.47 0.80
N LEU A 28 -6.55 -2.92 1.59
CA LEU A 28 -5.47 -2.09 1.03
C LEU A 28 -4.67 -2.87 -0.03
N MET A 29 -4.33 -4.14 0.22
CA MET A 29 -3.63 -4.97 -0.76
C MET A 29 -4.48 -5.20 -2.02
N ASP A 30 -5.77 -5.52 -1.87
CA ASP A 30 -6.68 -5.72 -3.00
C ASP A 30 -6.81 -4.45 -3.86
N GLU A 31 -6.93 -3.29 -3.23
CA GLU A 31 -6.98 -1.98 -3.90
C GLU A 31 -5.66 -1.68 -4.64
N LEU A 32 -4.51 -1.97 -4.04
CA LEU A 32 -3.21 -1.78 -4.66
C LEU A 32 -3.03 -2.66 -5.90
N ILE A 33 -3.45 -3.93 -5.82
CA ILE A 33 -3.47 -4.85 -6.97
C ILE A 33 -4.41 -4.33 -8.06
N LEU A 34 -5.59 -3.84 -7.67
CA LEU A 34 -6.58 -3.29 -8.61
C LEU A 34 -6.05 -2.08 -9.39
N VAL A 35 -5.33 -1.17 -8.75
CA VAL A 35 -4.83 0.07 -9.39
C VAL A 35 -3.50 -0.11 -10.11
N ALA A 36 -2.74 -1.18 -9.84
CA ALA A 36 -1.42 -1.40 -10.44
C ALA A 36 -1.39 -1.25 -11.98
N PRO A 37 -2.32 -1.83 -12.76
CA PRO A 37 -2.31 -1.69 -14.22
C PRO A 37 -2.52 -0.26 -14.70
N ALA A 38 -3.30 0.56 -13.97
CA ALA A 38 -3.55 1.96 -14.33
C ALA A 38 -2.30 2.83 -14.14
N LEU A 39 -1.40 2.43 -13.23
CA LEU A 39 -0.09 3.03 -13.04
C LEU A 39 1.00 2.39 -13.94
N GLY A 40 0.63 1.43 -14.78
CA GLY A 40 1.57 0.69 -15.63
C GLY A 40 2.49 -0.23 -14.85
N ILE A 41 2.09 -0.68 -13.66
CA ILE A 41 2.84 -1.61 -12.81
C ILE A 41 2.46 -3.05 -13.16
N GLN A 42 3.47 -3.89 -13.34
CA GLN A 42 3.32 -5.31 -13.68
C GLN A 42 3.52 -6.18 -12.46
N LEU A 43 2.50 -6.99 -12.14
CA LEU A 43 2.56 -7.98 -11.07
C LEU A 43 2.57 -9.39 -11.65
N ASP A 44 3.40 -10.26 -11.07
CA ASP A 44 3.41 -11.69 -11.38
C ASP A 44 2.69 -12.43 -10.25
N ASN A 45 1.49 -12.96 -10.52
CA ASN A 45 0.65 -13.64 -9.54
C ASN A 45 0.45 -12.81 -8.24
N GLY A 46 0.26 -11.49 -8.40
CA GLY A 46 0.09 -10.56 -7.28
C GLY A 46 1.38 -10.21 -6.54
N GLN A 47 2.55 -10.61 -7.06
CA GLN A 47 3.86 -10.25 -6.49
C GLN A 47 4.56 -9.21 -7.37
N LEU A 48 5.29 -8.31 -6.72
CA LEU A 48 6.14 -7.34 -7.36
C LEU A 48 7.55 -7.93 -7.49
N SER A 49 8.13 -7.88 -8.69
CA SER A 49 9.48 -8.38 -8.92
C SER A 49 10.54 -7.29 -8.72
N ASP A 50 11.75 -7.68 -8.35
CA ASP A 50 12.88 -6.74 -8.23
C ASP A 50 13.16 -5.97 -9.53
N ALA A 51 12.96 -6.62 -10.67
CA ALA A 51 13.12 -5.99 -11.98
C ALA A 51 12.09 -4.87 -12.20
N GLU A 52 10.86 -5.09 -11.74
CA GLU A 52 9.80 -4.08 -11.84
C GLU A 52 10.02 -2.94 -10.85
N VAL A 53 10.48 -3.22 -9.63
CA VAL A 53 10.91 -2.20 -8.66
C VAL A 53 11.98 -1.29 -9.28
N ALA A 54 13.02 -1.88 -9.88
CA ALA A 54 14.09 -1.12 -10.52
C ALA A 54 13.57 -0.25 -11.67
N ARG A 55 12.65 -0.77 -12.50
CA ARG A 55 12.01 -0.01 -13.58
C ARG A 55 11.24 1.19 -13.06
N ILE A 56 10.47 1.01 -11.99
CA ILE A 56 9.68 2.09 -11.37
C ILE A 56 10.59 3.15 -10.74
N GLN A 57 11.65 2.73 -10.04
CA GLN A 57 12.64 3.64 -9.45
C GLN A 57 13.32 4.50 -10.52
N GLU A 58 13.71 3.91 -11.66
CA GLU A 58 14.28 4.65 -12.78
C GLU A 58 13.30 5.69 -13.34
N GLN A 59 12.00 5.38 -13.38
CA GLN A 59 10.96 6.35 -13.79
C GLN A 59 10.80 7.48 -12.77
N ALA A 60 10.91 7.16 -11.48
CA ALA A 60 10.79 8.14 -10.42
C ALA A 60 11.97 9.12 -10.38
N GLU A 61 13.20 8.63 -10.55
CA GLU A 61 14.41 9.46 -10.66
C GLU A 61 14.35 10.46 -11.82
N LYS A 62 13.63 10.10 -12.89
CA LYS A 62 13.42 10.97 -14.07
C LYS A 62 12.22 11.91 -13.92
N GLU A 63 11.56 11.92 -12.77
CA GLU A 63 10.30 12.63 -12.52
C GLU A 63 9.27 12.40 -13.63
N ALA A 64 9.19 11.15 -14.12
CA ALA A 64 8.26 10.78 -15.18
C ALA A 64 6.80 10.98 -14.72
N ALA A 65 5.86 10.88 -15.67
CA ALA A 65 4.44 10.97 -15.35
C ALA A 65 4.06 10.01 -14.20
N CYS A 66 3.30 10.53 -13.24
CA CYS A 66 2.83 9.80 -12.06
C CYS A 66 3.93 9.26 -11.11
N TYR A 67 5.13 9.84 -11.12
CA TYR A 67 6.21 9.34 -10.26
C TYR A 67 5.88 9.32 -8.75
N ARG A 68 5.12 10.30 -8.25
CA ARG A 68 4.72 10.36 -6.84
C ARG A 68 3.75 9.23 -6.50
N GLU A 69 2.82 8.94 -7.41
CA GLU A 69 1.88 7.84 -7.30
C GLU A 69 2.60 6.50 -7.32
N LEU A 70 3.61 6.34 -8.19
CA LEU A 70 4.46 5.16 -8.25
C LEU A 70 5.25 4.93 -6.94
N GLU A 71 5.90 5.98 -6.40
CA GLU A 71 6.63 5.91 -5.13
C GLU A 71 5.70 5.57 -3.95
N THR A 72 4.53 6.20 -3.92
CA THR A 72 3.51 5.96 -2.89
C THR A 72 2.98 4.53 -2.98
N TRP A 73 2.67 4.07 -4.20
CA TRP A 73 2.16 2.73 -4.44
C TRP A 73 3.15 1.66 -3.99
N ILE A 74 4.44 1.78 -4.33
CA ILE A 74 5.48 0.82 -3.90
C ILE A 74 5.56 0.77 -2.38
N THR A 75 5.60 1.94 -1.74
CA THR A 75 5.71 2.05 -0.28
C THR A 75 4.53 1.36 0.40
N LEU A 76 3.31 1.62 -0.06
CA LEU A 76 2.10 1.01 0.49
C LEU A 76 2.02 -0.49 0.19
N PHE A 77 2.42 -0.93 -1.00
CA PHE A 77 2.43 -2.34 -1.40
C PHE A 77 3.38 -3.17 -0.53
N GLU A 78 4.61 -2.70 -0.34
CA GLU A 78 5.55 -3.38 0.55
C GLU A 78 5.09 -3.36 2.02
N ALA A 79 4.57 -2.23 2.50
CA ALA A 79 4.04 -2.13 3.85
C ALA A 79 2.85 -3.09 4.07
N ALA A 80 1.92 -3.17 3.11
CA ALA A 80 0.80 -4.10 3.15
C ALA A 80 1.26 -5.55 3.08
N ARG A 81 2.19 -5.89 2.19
CA ARG A 81 2.75 -7.25 2.06
C ARG A 81 3.36 -7.71 3.39
N LEU A 82 4.22 -6.88 3.98
CA LEU A 82 4.88 -7.16 5.27
C LEU A 82 3.89 -7.19 6.44
N SER A 83 2.86 -6.33 6.43
CA SER A 83 1.77 -6.35 7.42
C SER A 83 1.03 -7.69 7.40
N LEU A 84 0.69 -8.18 6.21
CA LEU A 84 0.00 -9.46 6.02
C LEU A 84 0.88 -10.66 6.38
N GLU A 85 2.16 -10.62 6.01
CA GLU A 85 3.14 -11.67 6.28
C GLU A 85 3.45 -11.78 7.79
N HIS A 86 3.75 -10.67 8.45
CA HIS A 86 4.21 -10.64 9.84
C HIS A 86 3.10 -10.34 10.86
N LYS A 87 1.87 -10.16 10.40
CA LYS A 87 0.70 -9.83 11.23
C LYS A 87 0.86 -8.54 12.04
N THR A 88 1.54 -7.54 11.48
CA THR A 88 1.77 -6.22 12.08
C THR A 88 0.68 -5.22 11.66
N ALA A 89 0.74 -4.00 12.20
CA ALA A 89 -0.09 -2.88 11.77
C ALA A 89 0.77 -1.87 10.99
N ILE A 90 0.19 -1.21 9.99
CA ILE A 90 0.80 -0.07 9.31
C ILE A 90 0.38 1.18 10.09
N VAL A 91 1.34 2.01 10.49
CA VAL A 91 1.09 3.25 11.21
C VAL A 91 1.73 4.39 10.42
N PHE A 92 0.93 5.41 10.13
CA PHE A 92 1.38 6.63 9.48
C PHE A 92 1.74 7.66 10.57
N CYS A 93 2.92 8.26 10.48
CA CYS A 93 3.42 9.26 11.41
C CYS A 93 3.48 10.66 10.79
#